data_AF-A0A2G9YGT4-F1
#
_entry.id   AF-A0A2G9YGT4-F1
#
_cell.length_a   1.000
_cell.length_b   1.000
_cell.length_c   1.000
_cell.angle_alpha   90.00
_cell.angle_beta   90.00
_cell.angle_gamma   90.00
#
_symmetry.space_group_name_H-M   'P 1'
#
loop_
_entity.id
_entity.type
_entity.pdbx_description
1 polymer ?
#
loop_
_entity_poly.entity_id
_entity_poly.type
_entity_poly.pdbx_seq_one_letter_code
_entity_poly.pdbx_strand_id
1 'polypeptide(L)'
;SVVTPNTFEFYVLTGKEVYQLPHEERIKIVQEEAARLQTTILLKGAVDIISNGKEVAINNIGSPYLSKAGTGDTLTGIVGAFLARGIDAFTAAQAAAYINSLAGQIAAKKMKESLSALDLIEAISEAIN
;
A
#
# COMPACT_ATOMS: atom_id res chain seq x y z
N SER A 1 -4.59 14.26 1.93
CA SER A 1 -3.23 13.70 2.06
C SER A 1 -3.31 12.18 2.08
N VAL A 2 -2.18 11.49 1.88
CA VAL A 2 -2.06 10.02 1.99
C VAL A 2 -0.91 9.70 2.95
N VAL A 3 -1.12 8.72 3.84
CA VAL A 3 -0.06 8.09 4.63
C VAL A 3 -0.02 6.60 4.32
N THR A 4 1.18 6.04 4.21
CA THR A 4 1.40 4.64 3.76
C THR A 4 2.08 3.80 4.85
N PRO A 5 1.53 3.69 6.07
CA PRO A 5 2.21 3.02 7.17
C PRO A 5 2.24 1.49 6.96
N ASN A 6 3.31 0.84 7.39
CA ASN A 6 3.28 -0.58 7.78
C ASN A 6 2.62 -0.70 9.16
N THR A 7 2.42 -1.93 9.65
CA THR A 7 1.72 -2.14 10.93
C THR A 7 2.40 -1.48 12.13
N PHE A 8 3.74 -1.42 12.16
CA PHE A 8 4.46 -0.74 13.24
C PHE A 8 4.34 0.79 13.12
N GLU A 9 4.50 1.34 11.93
CA GLU A 9 4.26 2.77 11.64
C GLU A 9 2.83 3.18 12.00
N PHE A 10 1.85 2.31 11.73
CA PHE A 10 0.45 2.54 12.07
C PHE A 10 0.24 2.58 13.59
N TYR A 11 0.88 1.68 14.33
CA TYR A 11 0.85 1.71 15.79
C TYR A 11 1.47 3.00 16.34
N VAL A 12 2.64 3.42 15.82
CA VAL A 12 3.28 4.69 16.23
C VAL A 12 2.37 5.90 15.94
N LEU A 13 1.65 5.89 14.82
CA LEU A 13 0.77 6.98 14.40
C LEU A 13 -0.56 7.05 15.18
N THR A 14 -1.11 5.90 15.57
CA THR A 14 -2.51 5.79 16.06
C THR A 14 -2.64 5.27 17.48
N GLY A 15 -1.60 4.62 18.01
CA GLY A 15 -1.65 3.85 19.25
C GLY A 15 -2.45 2.54 19.16
N LYS A 16 -2.85 2.11 17.95
CA LYS A 16 -3.65 0.90 17.73
C LYS A 16 -2.79 -0.24 17.20
N GLU A 17 -2.81 -1.36 17.90
CA GLU A 17 -2.18 -2.60 17.41
C GLU A 17 -3.16 -3.34 16.49
N VAL A 18 -2.76 -3.55 15.23
CA VAL A 18 -3.61 -4.22 14.23
C VAL A 18 -2.99 -5.48 13.64
N TYR A 19 -1.75 -5.84 14.04
CA TYR A 19 -1.01 -6.96 13.44
C TYR A 19 -1.68 -8.33 13.69
N GLN A 20 -2.25 -8.53 14.88
CA GLN A 20 -2.78 -9.81 15.33
C GLN A 20 -4.31 -9.89 15.27
N LEU A 21 -4.97 -8.83 14.80
CA LEU A 21 -6.43 -8.77 14.78
C LEU A 21 -7.01 -9.48 13.56
N PRO A 22 -8.23 -10.03 13.68
CA PRO A 22 -9.00 -10.50 12.53
C PRO A 22 -9.11 -9.46 11.42
N HIS A 23 -9.17 -9.90 10.17
CA HIS A 23 -9.14 -9.02 9.00
C HIS A 23 -10.22 -7.93 9.04
N GLU A 24 -11.46 -8.29 9.41
CA GLU A 24 -12.58 -7.34 9.52
C GLU A 24 -12.35 -6.27 10.59
N GLU A 25 -11.72 -6.64 11.71
CA GLU A 25 -11.40 -5.70 12.79
C GLU A 25 -10.29 -4.74 12.38
N ARG A 26 -9.29 -5.24 11.64
CA ARG A 26 -8.26 -4.39 11.02
C ARG A 26 -8.87 -3.35 10.08
N ILE A 27 -9.82 -3.77 9.22
CA ILE A 27 -10.52 -2.87 8.29
C ILE A 27 -11.23 -1.76 9.06
N LYS A 28 -12.00 -2.14 10.09
CA LYS A 28 -12.74 -1.20 10.91
C LYS A 28 -11.82 -0.16 11.56
N ILE A 29 -10.73 -0.60 12.19
CA ILE A 29 -9.77 0.30 12.85
C ILE A 29 -9.12 1.24 11.83
N VAL A 30 -8.69 0.74 10.67
CA VAL A 30 -8.08 1.60 9.63
C VAL A 30 -9.07 2.66 9.14
N GLN A 31 -10.34 2.30 8.94
CA GLN A 31 -11.37 3.25 8.55
C GLN A 31 -11.62 4.30 9.63
N GLU A 32 -11.76 3.89 10.89
CA GLU A 32 -11.98 4.80 12.02
C GLU A 32 -10.80 5.78 12.18
N GLU A 33 -9.56 5.29 12.10
CA GLU A 33 -8.37 6.12 12.22
C GLU A 33 -8.18 7.05 11.00
N ALA A 34 -8.53 6.61 9.80
CA ALA A 34 -8.53 7.46 8.60
C ALA A 34 -9.54 8.61 8.73
N ALA A 35 -10.74 8.33 9.25
CA ALA A 35 -11.75 9.33 9.54
C ALA A 35 -11.27 10.31 10.63
N ARG A 36 -10.71 9.79 11.72
CA ARG A 36 -10.20 10.58 12.86
C ARG A 36 -9.07 11.52 12.45
N LEU A 37 -8.15 11.04 11.60
CA LEU A 37 -7.00 11.80 11.12
C LEU A 37 -7.31 12.65 9.87
N GLN A 38 -8.51 12.53 9.30
CA GLN A 38 -8.93 13.22 8.08
C GLN A 38 -7.95 13.04 6.91
N THR A 39 -7.41 11.83 6.77
CA THR A 39 -6.41 11.49 5.75
C THR A 39 -6.74 10.14 5.12
N THR A 40 -6.22 9.90 3.91
CA THR A 40 -6.21 8.55 3.36
C THR A 40 -5.09 7.75 4.03
N ILE A 41 -5.41 6.58 4.56
CA ILE A 41 -4.45 5.60 5.08
C ILE A 41 -4.38 4.43 4.09
N LEU A 42 -3.17 4.08 3.65
CA LEU A 42 -2.86 2.83 2.98
C LEU A 42 -2.02 1.99 3.95
N LEU A 43 -2.68 1.12 4.72
CA LEU A 43 -2.01 0.21 5.64
C LEU A 43 -1.39 -0.94 4.85
N LYS A 44 -0.06 -0.94 4.74
CA LYS A 44 0.71 -1.96 4.03
C LYS A 44 0.71 -3.29 4.80
N GLY A 45 0.52 -4.41 4.13
CA GLY A 45 0.60 -5.74 4.73
C GLY A 45 0.53 -6.87 3.70
N ALA A 46 0.26 -8.10 4.15
CA ALA A 46 -0.02 -9.21 3.24
C ALA A 46 -1.31 -8.97 2.43
N VAL A 47 -2.23 -8.21 3.01
CA VAL A 47 -3.39 -7.60 2.37
C VAL A 47 -3.35 -6.14 2.77
N ASP A 48 -3.26 -5.25 1.78
CA ASP A 48 -3.29 -3.81 2.05
C ASP A 48 -4.73 -3.35 2.27
N ILE A 49 -4.91 -2.46 3.23
CA ILE A 49 -6.19 -1.85 3.56
C ILE A 49 -6.07 -0.36 3.29
N ILE A 50 -6.90 0.16 2.39
CA ILE A 50 -6.93 1.57 2.02
C ILE A 50 -8.24 2.18 2.51
N SER A 51 -8.19 3.29 3.23
CA SER A 51 -9.40 4.02 3.61
C SER A 51 -9.18 5.53 3.65
N ASN A 52 -10.20 6.30 3.27
CA ASN A 52 -10.29 7.75 3.49
C ASN A 52 -11.21 8.10 4.68
N GLY A 53 -11.62 7.11 5.47
CA GLY A 53 -12.55 7.26 6.59
C GLY A 53 -14.03 7.15 6.22
N LYS A 54 -14.39 7.19 4.93
CA LYS A 54 -15.77 7.01 4.46
C LYS A 54 -15.98 5.66 3.79
N GLU A 55 -14.98 5.24 3.03
CA GLU A 55 -14.97 4.02 2.24
C GLU A 55 -13.66 3.26 2.47
N VAL A 56 -13.67 1.99 2.10
CA VAL A 56 -12.55 1.07 2.26
C VAL A 56 -12.34 0.33 0.95
N ALA A 57 -11.08 0.18 0.56
CA ALA A 57 -10.66 -0.71 -0.50
C ALA A 57 -9.59 -1.68 -0.01
N ILE A 58 -9.58 -2.86 -0.61
CA ILE A 58 -8.72 -3.97 -0.23
C ILE A 58 -7.88 -4.37 -1.42
N ASN A 59 -6.57 -4.43 -1.24
CA ASN A 59 -5.64 -4.95 -2.22
C ASN A 59 -5.08 -6.29 -1.68
N ASN A 60 -5.55 -7.40 -2.24
CA ASN A 60 -5.11 -8.75 -1.85
C ASN A 60 -4.13 -9.38 -2.84
N ILE A 61 -3.72 -8.61 -3.86
CA ILE A 61 -2.74 -9.07 -4.84
C ILE A 61 -1.34 -8.73 -4.37
N GLY A 62 -0.36 -9.58 -4.71
CA GLY A 62 1.02 -9.34 -4.37
C GLY A 62 1.86 -10.60 -4.52
N SER A 63 3.09 -10.52 -4.02
CA SER A 63 4.06 -11.60 -4.02
C SER A 63 4.71 -11.66 -2.63
N PRO A 64 4.97 -12.84 -2.06
CA PRO A 64 5.71 -12.93 -0.80
C PRO A 64 7.10 -12.28 -0.88
N TYR A 65 7.65 -12.14 -2.09
CA TYR A 65 8.95 -11.53 -2.34
C TYR A 65 8.94 -9.98 -2.30
N LEU A 66 7.77 -9.33 -2.15
CA LEU A 66 7.63 -7.87 -2.01
C LEU A 66 7.99 -7.34 -0.61
N SER A 67 8.08 -8.22 0.38
CA SER A 67 8.39 -7.88 1.78
C SER A 67 9.88 -7.58 1.99
N LYS A 68 10.42 -6.60 1.25
CA LYS A 68 11.82 -6.20 1.29
C LYS A 68 11.98 -4.69 1.47
N ALA A 69 13.11 -4.29 2.04
CA ALA A 69 13.45 -2.87 2.19
C ALA A 69 13.43 -2.16 0.82
N GLY A 70 12.84 -0.95 0.77
CA GLY A 70 12.76 -0.10 -0.42
C GLY A 70 11.49 -0.26 -1.29
N THR A 71 10.70 -1.33 -1.13
CA THR A 71 9.42 -1.46 -1.88
C THR A 71 8.38 -0.44 -1.40
N GLY A 72 8.47 -0.02 -0.12
CA GLY A 72 7.66 1.07 0.44
C GLY A 72 7.92 2.42 -0.23
N ASP A 73 9.16 2.74 -0.56
CA ASP A 73 9.52 4.01 -1.22
C ASP A 73 8.98 4.05 -2.66
N THR A 74 8.99 2.90 -3.34
CA THR A 74 8.41 2.75 -4.68
C THR A 74 6.90 3.02 -4.64
N LEU A 75 6.19 2.41 -3.68
CA LEU A 75 4.77 2.66 -3.46
C LEU A 75 4.48 4.16 -3.20
N THR A 76 5.23 4.79 -2.29
CA THR A 76 5.07 6.22 -2.00
C THR A 76 5.35 7.09 -3.22
N GLY A 77 6.33 6.73 -4.05
CA GLY A 77 6.62 7.39 -5.32
C GLY A 77 5.45 7.31 -6.31
N ILE A 78 4.82 6.15 -6.45
CA ILE A 78 3.64 5.97 -7.31
C ILE A 78 2.45 6.81 -6.79
N VAL A 79 2.20 6.80 -5.48
CA VAL A 79 1.17 7.66 -4.85
C VAL A 79 1.45 9.13 -5.18
N GLY A 80 2.67 9.60 -4.95
CA GLY A 80 3.07 10.98 -5.23
C GLY A 80 2.89 11.35 -6.70
N ALA A 81 3.20 10.44 -7.61
CA ALA A 81 3.05 10.65 -9.05
C ALA A 81 1.57 10.77 -9.48
N PHE A 82 0.64 10.07 -8.82
CA PHE A 82 -0.79 10.24 -9.07
C PHE A 82 -1.35 11.52 -8.47
N LEU A 83 -0.96 11.84 -7.23
CA LEU A 83 -1.35 13.09 -6.58
C LEU A 83 -0.88 14.32 -7.37
N ALA A 84 0.36 14.30 -7.90
CA ALA A 84 0.90 15.36 -8.74
C ALA A 84 0.13 15.56 -10.05
N ARG A 85 -0.61 14.55 -10.52
CA ARG A 85 -1.50 14.61 -11.69
C ARG A 85 -2.92 15.05 -11.34
N GLY A 86 -3.20 15.39 -10.09
CA GLY A 86 -4.52 15.85 -9.63
C GLY A 86 -5.51 14.72 -9.34
N ILE A 87 -5.07 13.47 -9.27
CA ILE A 87 -5.91 12.36 -8.82
C ILE A 87 -6.16 12.51 -7.32
N ASP A 88 -7.39 12.24 -6.88
CA ASP A 88 -7.73 12.31 -5.47
C ASP A 88 -6.95 11.27 -4.64
N ALA A 89 -6.79 11.56 -3.34
CA ALA A 89 -5.94 10.79 -2.45
C ALA A 89 -6.33 9.32 -2.30
N PHE A 90 -7.64 9.02 -2.29
CA PHE A 90 -8.12 7.65 -2.13
C PHE A 90 -7.87 6.84 -3.39
N THR A 91 -8.24 7.38 -4.55
CA THR A 91 -7.99 6.76 -5.86
C THR A 91 -6.50 6.59 -6.13
N ALA A 92 -5.69 7.60 -5.82
CA ALA A 92 -4.23 7.52 -5.94
C ALA A 92 -3.64 6.39 -5.10
N ALA A 93 -4.10 6.23 -3.85
CA ALA A 93 -3.65 5.16 -2.96
C ALA A 93 -4.07 3.77 -3.45
N GLN A 94 -5.30 3.63 -3.93
CA GLN A 94 -5.81 2.37 -4.52
C GLN A 94 -5.00 1.95 -5.75
N ALA A 95 -4.83 2.86 -6.71
CA ALA A 95 -4.09 2.60 -7.92
C ALA A 95 -2.62 2.28 -7.62
N ALA A 96 -2.00 3.01 -6.69
CA ALA A 96 -0.63 2.75 -6.29
C ALA A 96 -0.44 1.38 -5.63
N ALA A 97 -1.33 0.99 -4.71
CA ALA A 97 -1.28 -0.34 -4.08
C ALA A 97 -1.35 -1.46 -5.13
N TYR A 98 -2.31 -1.34 -6.06
CA TYR A 98 -2.50 -2.33 -7.13
C TYR A 98 -1.29 -2.42 -8.06
N ILE A 99 -0.83 -1.28 -8.59
CA ILE A 99 0.31 -1.23 -9.52
C ILE A 99 1.59 -1.74 -8.86
N ASN A 100 1.86 -1.33 -7.61
CA ASN A 100 3.03 -1.79 -6.87
C ASN A 100 3.00 -3.31 -6.65
N SER A 101 1.84 -3.87 -6.29
CA SER A 101 1.67 -5.31 -6.14
C SER A 101 1.83 -6.07 -7.46
N LEU A 102 1.26 -5.55 -8.54
CA LEU A 102 1.33 -6.18 -9.86
C LEU A 102 2.76 -6.16 -10.42
N ALA A 103 3.43 -5.01 -10.36
CA ALA A 103 4.83 -4.88 -10.73
C ALA A 103 5.71 -5.84 -9.91
N GLY A 104 5.42 -5.99 -8.61
CA GLY A 104 6.11 -6.95 -7.76
C GLY A 104 5.91 -8.40 -8.17
N GLN A 105 4.70 -8.78 -8.59
CA GLN A 105 4.45 -10.12 -9.14
C GLN A 105 5.21 -10.37 -10.43
N ILE A 106 5.24 -9.38 -11.33
CA ILE A 106 5.98 -9.45 -12.60
C ILE A 106 7.46 -9.65 -12.32
N ALA A 107 8.08 -8.78 -11.52
CA ALA A 107 9.49 -8.89 -11.14
C ALA A 107 9.80 -10.21 -10.42
N ALA A 108 8.90 -10.67 -9.54
CA ALA A 108 9.05 -11.90 -8.79
C ALA A 108 9.13 -13.16 -9.66
N LYS A 109 8.48 -13.19 -10.84
CA LYS A 109 8.56 -14.34 -11.76
C LYS A 109 10.00 -14.65 -12.16
N LYS A 110 10.84 -13.61 -12.29
CA LYS A 110 12.25 -13.71 -12.65
C LYS A 110 13.16 -13.77 -11.43
N MET A 111 12.96 -12.86 -10.47
CA MET A 111 13.93 -12.59 -9.41
C MET A 111 13.69 -13.40 -8.13
N LYS A 112 12.43 -13.74 -7.81
CA LYS A 112 12.05 -14.43 -6.56
C LYS A 112 12.71 -13.77 -5.33
N GLU A 113 13.48 -14.54 -4.54
CA GLU A 113 14.25 -14.09 -3.39
C GLU A 113 15.35 -13.07 -3.71
N SER A 114 15.64 -12.79 -4.98
CA SER A 114 16.59 -11.74 -5.38
C SER A 114 15.90 -10.43 -5.78
N LEU A 115 14.57 -10.34 -5.70
CA LEU A 115 13.83 -9.13 -6.04
C LEU A 115 14.36 -7.92 -5.26
N SER A 116 14.68 -6.85 -5.98
CA SER A 116 15.07 -5.56 -5.42
C SER A 116 14.02 -4.49 -5.73
N ALA A 117 14.17 -3.32 -5.10
CA ALA A 117 13.35 -2.16 -5.43
C ALA A 117 13.55 -1.70 -6.89
N LEU A 118 14.73 -1.89 -7.48
CA LEU A 118 14.99 -1.51 -8.87
C LEU A 118 14.22 -2.42 -9.84
N ASP A 119 14.24 -3.74 -9.60
CA ASP A 119 13.47 -4.69 -10.42
C ASP A 119 11.97 -4.38 -10.38
N LEU A 120 11.48 -3.95 -9.22
CA LEU A 120 10.11 -3.50 -9.03
C LEU A 120 9.81 -2.26 -9.89
N ILE A 121 10.68 -1.24 -9.84
CA ILE A 121 10.52 0.00 -10.62
C ILE A 121 10.51 -0.29 -12.12
N GLU A 122 11.42 -1.15 -12.61
CA GLU A 122 11.48 -1.55 -14.02
C GLU A 122 10.19 -2.25 -14.47
N ALA A 123 9.56 -3.02 -13.59
CA ALA A 123 8.29 -3.71 -13.86
C ALA A 123 7.04 -2.80 -13.81
N ILE A 124 7.14 -1.56 -13.33
CA ILE A 124 5.97 -0.64 -13.26
C ILE A 124 5.38 -0.37 -14.65
N SER A 125 6.23 -0.20 -15.67
CA SER A 125 5.74 0.06 -17.02
C SER A 125 4.94 -1.12 -17.56
N GLU A 126 5.38 -2.35 -17.31
CA GLU A 126 4.63 -3.55 -17.70
C GLU A 126 3.32 -3.68 -16.91
N ALA A 127 3.28 -3.24 -15.65
CA ALA A 127 2.08 -3.29 -14.82
C ALA A 127 0.97 -2.29 -15.23
N ILE A 128 1.28 -1.26 -16.02
CA ILE A 128 0.34 -0.18 -16.40
C ILE A 128 -0.14 -0.32 -17.87
N ASN A 129 0.52 -1.15 -18.69
CA ASN A 129 0.15 -1.40 -20.09
C ASN A 129 -0.78 -2.62 -20.23
#